data_AF-A0A7J3AZ03-F1
#
_entry.id   AF-A0A7J3AZ03-F1
#
_cell.length_a   1.000
_cell.length_b   1.000
_cell.length_c   1.000
_cell.angle_alpha   90.00
_cell.angle_beta   90.00
_cell.angle_gamma   90.00
#
_symmetry.space_group_name_H-M   'P 1'
#
loop_
_entity.id
_entity.type
_entity.pdbx_description
1 polymer ?
#
loop_
_entity_poly.entity_id
_entity_poly.type
_entity_poly.pdbx_seq_one_letter_code
_entity_poly.pdbx_strand_id
1 'polypeptide(L)' 'DLMARLSGNENIKREEGAIGFFTRGAVKRVDLYTHGTLMALAKFIAAGRWPR' A
#
# COMPACT_ATOMS: atom_id res chain seq x y z
N ASP A 1 10.24 12.26 10.09
CA ASP A 1 10.99 12.15 11.33
C ASP A 1 10.58 10.99 12.20
N LEU A 2 9.31 10.79 12.56
CA LEU A 2 8.92 9.68 13.44
C LEU A 2 9.40 8.30 12.94
N MET A 3 9.10 7.94 11.68
CA MET A 3 9.51 6.65 11.13
C MET A 3 11.03 6.48 11.00
N ALA A 4 11.75 7.55 10.69
CA ALA A 4 13.22 7.51 10.61
C ALA A 4 13.85 7.20 11.98
N ARG A 5 13.28 7.78 13.06
CA ARG A 5 13.71 7.50 14.44
C ARG A 5 13.37 6.09 14.88
N LEU A 6 12.22 5.56 14.48
CA LEU A 6 11.77 4.21 14.85
C LEU A 6 12.50 3.11 14.07
N SER A 7 12.86 3.36 12.81
CA SER A 7 13.55 2.39 11.96
C SER A 7 15.07 2.47 12.05
N GLY A 8 15.62 3.57 12.55
CA GLY A 8 17.05 3.86 12.48
C GLY A 8 17.55 4.20 11.07
N ASN A 9 16.65 4.37 10.09
CA ASN A 9 16.98 4.67 8.70
C ASN A 9 16.34 6.00 8.28
N GLU A 10 17.16 7.02 8.09
CA GLU A 10 16.72 8.37 7.66
C GLU A 10 16.08 8.39 6.26
N ASN A 11 16.45 7.43 5.40
CA ASN A 11 15.93 7.32 4.04
C ASN A 11 14.66 6.48 3.93
N ILE A 12 14.10 5.98 5.05
CA ILE A 12 12.90 5.12 5.04
C ILE A 12 11.71 5.71 4.26
N LYS A 13 11.61 7.05 4.15
CA LYS A 13 10.58 7.71 3.34
C LYS A 13 10.73 7.51 1.83
N ARG A 14 11.96 7.37 1.34
CA ARG A 14 12.29 7.22 -0.09
C ARG A 14 12.42 5.76 -0.51
N GLU A 15 12.65 4.88 0.45
CA GLU A 15 12.80 3.44 0.24
C GLU A 15 11.45 2.72 0.42
N GLU A 16 11.34 1.90 1.45
CA GLU A 16 10.23 0.96 1.66
C GLU A 16 9.05 1.53 2.46
N GLY A 17 9.23 2.70 3.09
CA GLY A 17 8.21 3.36 3.90
C GLY A 17 7.86 2.61 5.18
N ALA A 18 6.86 3.11 5.90
CA ALA A 18 6.39 2.46 7.13
C ALA A 18 5.86 1.06 6.88
N ILE A 19 5.19 0.86 5.74
CA ILE A 19 4.54 -0.40 5.40
C ILE A 19 5.60 -1.47 5.10
N GLY A 20 6.61 -1.15 4.28
CA GLY A 20 7.70 -2.10 4.03
C GLY A 20 8.46 -2.45 5.30
N PHE A 21 8.73 -1.46 6.15
CA PHE A 21 9.39 -1.67 7.44
C PHE A 21 8.60 -2.61 8.38
N PHE A 22 7.31 -2.36 8.60
CA PHE A 22 6.49 -3.20 9.49
C PHE A 22 6.15 -4.57 8.89
N THR A 23 6.14 -4.70 7.56
CA THR A 23 5.87 -5.97 6.89
C THR A 23 7.14 -6.74 6.54
N ARG A 24 8.33 -6.23 6.89
CA ARG A 24 9.64 -6.80 6.51
C ARG A 24 9.75 -7.07 5.01
N GLY A 25 9.24 -6.14 4.21
CA GLY A 25 9.22 -6.24 2.74
C GLY A 25 8.21 -7.24 2.17
N ALA A 26 7.36 -7.88 3.00
CA ALA A 26 6.31 -8.78 2.53
C ALA A 26 5.21 -8.05 1.75
N VAL A 27 5.01 -6.75 2.01
CA VAL A 27 4.08 -5.91 1.25
C VAL A 27 4.82 -4.67 0.77
N LYS A 28 4.89 -4.50 -0.54
CA LYS A 28 5.44 -3.31 -1.18
C LYS A 28 4.33 -2.27 -1.35
N ARG A 29 4.73 -1.00 -1.46
CA ARG A 29 3.81 0.10 -1.76
C ARG A 29 2.99 -0.13 -3.04
N VAL A 30 3.61 -0.75 -4.04
CA VAL A 30 2.95 -1.09 -5.31
C VAL A 30 1.79 -2.05 -5.07
N ASP A 31 1.94 -3.04 -4.20
CA ASP A 31 0.90 -4.04 -3.92
C ASP A 31 -0.37 -3.37 -3.39
N LEU A 32 -0.22 -2.40 -2.48
CA LEU A 32 -1.35 -1.65 -1.95
C LEU A 32 -2.02 -0.77 -3.00
N TYR A 33 -1.26 -0.17 -3.91
CA TYR A 33 -1.84 0.60 -5.01
C TYR A 33 -2.57 -0.28 -6.00
N THR A 34 -2.00 -1.43 -6.37
CA THR A 34 -2.68 -2.41 -7.22
C THR A 34 -4.01 -2.85 -6.62
N HIS A 35 -4.02 -3.27 -5.34
CA HIS A 35 -5.25 -3.70 -4.67
C HIS A 35 -6.25 -2.55 -4.50
N GLY A 36 -5.78 -1.37 -4.12
CA GLY A 36 -6.63 -0.18 -3.97
C GLY A 36 -7.28 0.24 -5.29
N THR A 37 -6.53 0.22 -6.40
CA THR A 37 -7.07 0.50 -7.73
C THR A 37 -8.07 -0.56 -8.17
N LEU A 38 -7.78 -1.85 -7.94
CA LEU A 38 -8.73 -2.94 -8.23
C LEU A 38 -10.04 -2.77 -7.44
N MET A 39 -9.96 -2.41 -6.16
CA MET A 39 -11.12 -2.11 -5.32
C MET A 39 -11.91 -0.90 -5.83
N ALA A 40 -11.24 0.18 -6.22
CA ALA A 40 -11.89 1.35 -6.81
C ALA A 40 -12.58 1.02 -8.14
N LEU A 41 -12.01 0.09 -8.92
CA LEU A 41 -12.57 -0.37 -10.18
C LEU A 41 -13.65 -1.46 -10.01
N ALA A 42 -13.83 -2.01 -8.81
CA ALA A 42 -14.71 -3.14 -8.55
C ALA A 42 -16.13 -2.91 -9.06
N LYS A 43 -16.66 -1.69 -8.94
CA LYS A 43 -17.98 -1.30 -9.46
C LYS A 43 -18.08 -1.47 -10.98
N PHE A 44 -17.06 -1.06 -11.71
CA PHE A 44 -17.04 -1.11 -13.16
C PHE A 44 -16.80 -2.54 -13.65
N ILE A 45 -15.93 -3.29 -12.97
CA ILE A 45 -15.65 -4.69 -13.28
C ILE A 45 -16.88 -5.58 -13.00
N ALA A 46 -17.55 -5.37 -11.87
CA ALA A 46 -18.75 -6.13 -11.50
C ALA A 46 -19.94 -5.82 -12.42
N ALA A 47 -19.95 -4.66 -13.07
CA ALA A 47 -20.96 -4.23 -14.03
C ALA A 47 -22.39 -4.49 -13.49
N GLY A 48 -23.18 -5.33 -14.17
CA GLY A 48 -24.56 -5.65 -13.77
C GLY A 48 -24.68 -6.47 -12.47
N ARG A 49 -23.59 -7.01 -11.95
CA ARG A 49 -23.55 -7.72 -10.66
C ARG A 49 -23.27 -6.80 -9.47
N TRP A 50 -23.00 -5.51 -9.70
CA TRP A 50 -22.78 -4.57 -8.61
C TRP A 50 -24.07 -4.39 -7.80
N PRO A 51 -24.04 -4.49 -6.46
CA PRO A 51 -25.22 -4.27 -5.63
C PRO A 51 -25.77 -2.86 -5.88
N ARG A 52 -27.08 -2.75 -6.10
CA ARG A 52 -27.78 -1.46 -6.25
C ARG A 52 -28.13 -0.87 -4.90
#